data_AF-A0A317Z525-F1
#
_entry.id   AF-A0A317Z525-F1
#
_cell.length_a   1.000
_cell.length_b   1.000
_cell.length_c   1.000
_cell.angle_alpha   90.00
_cell.angle_beta   90.00
_cell.angle_gamma   90.00
#
_symmetry.space_group_name_H-M   'P 1'
#
loop_
_entity.id
_entity.type
_entity.pdbx_description
1 polymer ?
#
loop_
_entity_poly.entity_id
_entity_poly.type
_entity_poly.pdbx_seq_one_letter_code
_entity_poly.pdbx_strand_id
1 'polypeptide(L)'
;ITLPDFFKNRLDDQSNLIKIISGLIIVVFFTLYTHAGLVSGGKLFDSAFGLDYHVGLILIAVIVILYTFFGGYLAVSITDFFQGVIMLVAMVMVPIVVMLKLNGLDTFHTIAEMKPTNLDLFKGTTVIGII
;
A
#
# COMPACT_ATOMS: atom_id res chain seq x y z
N ILE A 1 6.95 -9.50 21.56
CA ILE A 1 7.69 -10.61 20.91
C ILE A 1 7.74 -10.32 19.43
N THR A 2 8.90 -10.43 18.77
CA THR A 2 9.00 -10.18 17.32
C THR A 2 9.01 -11.52 16.56
N LEU A 3 8.66 -11.50 15.27
CA LEU A 3 8.66 -12.72 14.45
C LEU A 3 10.04 -13.43 14.41
N PRO A 4 11.17 -12.70 14.28
CA PRO A 4 12.51 -13.30 14.40
C PRO A 4 12.80 -13.94 15.76
N ASP A 5 12.36 -13.31 16.85
CA ASP A 5 12.52 -13.87 18.20
C ASP A 5 11.67 -15.15 18.40
N PHE A 6 10.48 -15.19 17.81
CA PHE A 6 9.64 -16.39 17.80
C PHE A 6 10.31 -17.53 17.03
N PHE A 7 10.84 -17.27 15.83
CA PHE A 7 11.52 -18.31 15.04
C PHE A 7 12.78 -18.83 15.71
N LYS A 8 13.56 -17.94 16.34
CA LYS A 8 14.73 -18.34 17.15
C LYS A 8 14.32 -19.30 18.27
N ASN A 9 13.33 -18.92 19.08
CA ASN A 9 12.90 -19.72 20.23
C ASN A 9 12.17 -21.00 19.82
N ARG A 10 11.51 -21.03 18.65
CA ARG A 10 10.79 -22.21 18.15
C ARG A 10 11.72 -23.26 17.53
N LEU A 11 12.83 -22.82 16.95
CA LEU A 11 13.83 -23.67 16.27
C LEU A 11 15.06 -23.96 17.15
N ASP A 12 15.04 -23.50 18.41
CA ASP A 12 16.10 -23.67 19.41
C ASP A 12 17.49 -23.22 18.92
N ASP A 13 17.49 -22.10 18.17
CA ASP A 13 18.71 -21.55 17.57
C ASP A 13 19.60 -20.85 18.62
N GLN A 14 20.69 -21.53 18.98
CA GLN A 14 21.72 -21.03 19.90
C GLN A 14 22.64 -19.97 19.27
N SER A 15 22.71 -19.89 17.94
CA SER A 15 23.65 -19.05 17.20
C SER A 15 23.13 -17.64 16.87
N ASN A 16 21.84 -17.37 17.12
CA ASN A 16 21.12 -16.15 16.71
C ASN A 16 21.11 -15.88 15.20
N LEU A 17 21.59 -16.83 14.37
CA LEU A 17 21.71 -16.65 12.94
C LEU A 17 20.33 -16.46 12.29
N ILE A 18 19.33 -17.19 12.75
CA ILE A 18 17.95 -17.09 12.24
C ILE A 18 17.37 -15.71 12.55
N LYS A 19 17.62 -15.19 13.76
CA LYS A 19 17.17 -13.85 14.15
C LYS A 19 17.80 -12.76 13.27
N ILE A 20 19.10 -12.87 12.99
CA ILE A 20 19.84 -11.88 12.18
C ILE A 20 19.36 -11.93 10.73
N ILE A 21 19.25 -13.11 10.13
CA ILE A 21 18.80 -13.27 8.74
C ILE A 21 17.36 -12.80 8.58
N SER A 22 16.44 -13.23 9.46
CA SER A 22 15.04 -12.78 9.42
C SER A 22 14.91 -11.28 9.66
N GLY A 23 15.68 -10.71 10.60
CA GLY A 23 15.72 -9.27 10.84
C GLY A 23 16.21 -8.49 9.61
N LEU A 24 17.27 -8.98 8.96
CA LEU A 24 17.81 -8.36 7.74
C LEU A 24 16.78 -8.38 6.60
N ILE A 25 16.13 -9.52 6.38
CA ILE A 25 15.06 -9.65 5.37
C ILE A 25 13.95 -8.64 5.67
N ILE A 26 13.45 -8.59 6.90
CA ILE A 26 12.39 -7.64 7.29
C ILE A 26 12.83 -6.21 6.99
N VAL A 27 14.03 -5.80 7.42
CA VAL A 27 14.52 -4.42 7.20
C VAL A 27 14.59 -4.07 5.72
N VAL A 28 15.12 -4.97 4.87
CA VAL A 28 15.24 -4.73 3.42
C VAL A 28 13.85 -4.57 2.77
N PHE A 29 12.94 -5.52 3.01
CA PHE A 29 11.61 -5.48 2.41
C PHE A 29 10.77 -4.32 2.94
N PHE A 30 10.84 -4.03 4.24
CA PHE A 30 10.09 -2.94 4.84
C PHE A 30 10.59 -1.56 4.38
N THR A 31 11.89 -1.42 4.11
CA THR A 31 12.47 -0.20 3.52
C THR A 31 11.92 0.03 2.12
N LEU A 32 11.91 -0.99 1.25
CA LEU A 32 11.36 -0.88 -0.10
C LEU A 32 9.85 -0.59 -0.07
N TYR A 33 9.11 -1.25 0.83
CA TYR A 33 7.69 -1.00 1.05
C TYR A 33 7.41 0.46 1.46
N THR A 34 8.14 0.96 2.47
CA THR A 34 7.98 2.33 2.98
C THR A 34 8.35 3.36 1.91
N HIS A 35 9.41 3.10 1.13
CA HIS A 35 9.81 3.94 0.01
C HIS A 35 8.70 4.05 -1.04
N ALA A 36 8.13 2.93 -1.47
CA ALA A 36 7.02 2.91 -2.43
C ALA A 36 5.79 3.69 -1.91
N GLY A 37 5.50 3.60 -0.61
CA GLY A 37 4.44 4.36 0.06
C GLY A 37 4.67 5.88 -0.02
N LEU A 38 5.86 6.35 0.36
CA LEU A 38 6.21 7.78 0.29
C LEU A 38 6.17 8.33 -1.14
N VAL A 39 6.72 7.58 -2.11
CA VAL A 39 6.71 7.97 -3.53
C VAL A 39 5.29 8.07 -4.06
N SER A 40 4.41 7.13 -3.70
CA SER A 40 3.00 7.17 -4.09
C SER A 40 2.29 8.38 -3.49
N GLY A 41 2.60 8.73 -2.24
CA GLY A 41 2.10 9.94 -1.60
C GLY A 41 2.57 11.21 -2.32
N GLY A 42 3.86 11.32 -2.65
CA GLY A 42 4.39 12.47 -3.40
C GLY A 42 3.70 12.66 -4.76
N LYS A 43 3.47 11.56 -5.48
CA LYS A 43 2.72 11.58 -6.75
C LYS A 43 1.26 11.95 -6.56
N LEU A 44 0.63 11.54 -5.46
CA LEU A 44 -0.73 11.94 -5.14
C LEU A 44 -0.81 13.45 -4.92
N PHE A 45 0.16 14.05 -4.23
CA PHE A 45 0.19 15.50 -4.05
C PHE A 45 0.40 16.26 -5.36
N ASP A 46 1.29 15.77 -6.21
CA ASP A 46 1.52 16.29 -7.56
C ASP A 46 0.26 16.21 -8.42
N SER A 47 -0.38 15.05 -8.49
CA SER A 47 -1.56 14.83 -9.34
C SER A 47 -2.85 15.46 -8.80
N ALA A 48 -3.04 15.53 -7.47
CA ALA A 48 -4.29 16.00 -6.87
C ALA A 48 -4.28 17.49 -6.54
N PHE A 49 -3.13 18.04 -6.12
CA PHE A 49 -3.02 19.44 -5.69
C PHE A 49 -2.14 20.29 -6.61
N GLY A 50 -1.46 19.67 -7.60
CA GLY A 50 -0.54 20.38 -8.50
C GLY A 50 0.73 20.88 -7.81
N LEU A 51 1.06 20.31 -6.64
CA LEU A 51 2.26 20.65 -5.87
C LEU A 51 3.47 19.90 -6.41
N ASP A 52 4.64 20.54 -6.43
CA ASP A 52 5.87 19.87 -6.86
C ASP A 52 6.09 18.55 -6.08
N TYR A 53 6.39 17.48 -6.81
CA TYR A 53 6.59 16.14 -6.28
C TYR A 53 7.55 16.09 -5.08
N HIS A 54 8.66 16.84 -5.12
CA HIS A 54 9.66 16.82 -4.05
C HIS A 54 9.11 17.48 -2.80
N VAL A 55 8.37 18.58 -2.96
CA VAL A 55 7.72 19.27 -1.85
C VAL A 55 6.63 18.37 -1.22
N GLY A 56 5.80 17.74 -2.04
CA GLY A 56 4.76 16.81 -1.58
C GLY A 56 5.34 15.60 -0.84
N LEU A 57 6.41 15.01 -1.37
CA LEU A 57 7.09 13.87 -0.75
C LEU A 57 7.69 14.23 0.61
N ILE A 58 8.39 15.38 0.72
CA ILE A 58 8.98 15.84 1.97
C ILE A 58 7.88 16.13 3.01
N LEU A 59 6.80 16.77 2.59
CA LEU A 59 5.68 17.09 3.48
C LEU A 59 5.05 15.84 4.09
N ILE A 60 4.77 14.82 3.27
CA ILE A 60 4.26 13.53 3.76
C ILE A 60 5.25 12.86 4.69
N ALA A 61 6.53 12.81 4.32
CA ALA A 61 7.57 12.21 5.16
C ALA A 61 7.62 12.85 6.55
N VAL A 62 7.59 14.18 6.62
CA VAL A 62 7.59 14.93 7.88
C VAL A 62 6.35 14.62 8.71
N ILE A 63 5.16 14.63 8.11
CA ILE A 63 3.92 14.31 8.83
C ILE A 63 3.99 12.89 9.42
N VAL A 64 4.42 11.91 8.61
CA VAL A 64 4.55 10.50 9.01
C VAL A 64 5.53 10.33 10.17
N ILE A 65 6.70 10.96 10.07
CA ILE A 65 7.70 10.92 11.12
C ILE A 65 7.15 11.54 12.41
N LEU A 66 6.51 12.71 12.33
CA LEU A 66 5.97 13.39 13.51
C LEU A 66 4.92 12.54 14.23
N TYR A 67 3.86 12.08 13.54
CA TYR A 67 2.83 11.32 14.26
C TYR A 67 3.34 9.97 14.76
N THR A 68 4.31 9.35 14.09
CA THR A 68 4.91 8.07 14.51
C THR A 68 5.78 8.23 15.74
N PHE A 69 6.62 9.28 15.79
CA PHE A 69 7.53 9.52 16.92
C PHE A 69 6.79 9.96 18.18
N PHE A 70 5.82 10.87 18.07
CA PHE A 70 5.14 11.44 19.23
C PHE A 70 4.00 10.57 19.77
N GLY A 71 3.37 9.77 18.91
CA GLY A 71 2.12 9.10 19.25
C GLY A 71 2.26 7.63 19.71
N GLY A 72 3.42 7.00 19.51
CA GLY A 72 3.65 5.60 19.86
C GLY A 72 2.69 4.63 19.16
N TYR A 73 2.55 3.41 19.69
CA TYR A 73 1.72 2.36 19.08
C TYR A 73 0.24 2.76 18.91
N LEU A 74 -0.31 3.52 19.87
CA LEU A 74 -1.72 3.92 19.84
C LEU A 74 -2.00 4.85 18.66
N ALA A 75 -1.18 5.87 18.44
CA ALA A 75 -1.38 6.79 17.32
C ALA A 75 -1.28 6.07 15.98
N VAL A 76 -0.30 5.17 15.83
CA VAL A 76 -0.15 4.35 14.61
C VAL A 76 -1.39 3.48 14.40
N SER A 77 -1.92 2.85 15.46
CA SER A 77 -3.13 2.02 15.34
C SER A 77 -4.38 2.81 14.93
N ILE A 78 -4.50 4.05 15.39
CA ILE A 78 -5.62 4.93 15.03
C ILE A 78 -5.49 5.41 13.58
N THR A 79 -4.29 5.80 13.15
CA THR A 79 -4.06 6.20 11.76
C THR A 79 -4.30 5.04 10.80
N ASP A 80 -3.89 3.83 11.15
CA ASP A 80 -4.13 2.62 10.35
C ASP A 80 -5.63 2.31 10.25
N PHE A 81 -6.38 2.48 11.35
CA PHE A 81 -7.83 2.29 11.35
C PHE A 81 -8.52 3.26 10.38
N PHE A 82 -8.22 4.56 10.48
CA PHE A 82 -8.82 5.55 9.58
C PHE A 82 -8.38 5.35 8.12
N GLN A 83 -7.11 5.03 7.87
CA GLN A 83 -6.62 4.73 6.53
C GLN A 83 -7.35 3.52 5.93
N GLY A 84 -7.54 2.45 6.71
CA GLY A 84 -8.30 1.28 6.27
C GLY A 84 -9.75 1.61 5.93
N VAL A 85 -10.42 2.43 6.75
CA VAL A 85 -11.80 2.87 6.48
C VAL A 85 -11.87 3.72 5.20
N ILE A 86 -10.95 4.68 5.02
CA ILE A 86 -10.90 5.51 3.81
C ILE A 86 -10.65 4.67 2.57
N MET A 87 -9.73 3.70 2.63
CA MET A 87 -9.45 2.78 1.53
C MET A 87 -10.66 1.91 1.19
N LEU A 88 -11.38 1.40 2.18
CA LEU A 88 -12.60 0.61 1.98
C LEU A 88 -13.69 1.44 1.31
N VAL A 89 -13.92 2.66 1.77
CA VAL A 89 -14.90 3.59 1.17
C VAL A 89 -14.49 3.95 -0.25
N ALA A 90 -13.21 4.26 -0.50
CA ALA A 90 -12.72 4.56 -1.85
C ALA A 90 -12.89 3.37 -2.80
N MET A 91 -12.60 2.16 -2.34
CA MET A 91 -12.76 0.93 -3.12
C MET A 91 -14.20 0.73 -3.61
N VAL A 92 -15.21 1.08 -2.81
CA VAL A 92 -16.63 1.00 -3.20
C VAL A 92 -17.07 2.22 -4.01
N MET A 93 -16.63 3.42 -3.62
CA MET A 93 -17.08 4.67 -4.22
C MET A 93 -16.54 4.87 -5.63
N VAL A 94 -15.26 4.55 -5.88
CA VAL A 94 -14.61 4.73 -7.19
C VAL A 94 -15.39 4.06 -8.33
N PRO A 95 -15.73 2.74 -8.29
CA PRO A 95 -16.47 2.11 -9.38
C PRO A 95 -17.87 2.70 -9.56
N ILE A 96 -18.56 3.08 -8.47
CA ILE A 96 -19.88 3.72 -8.55
C ILE A 96 -19.78 5.07 -9.29
N VAL A 97 -18.82 5.92 -8.92
CA VAL A 97 -18.63 7.24 -9.56
C VAL A 97 -18.26 7.10 -11.03
N VAL A 98 -17.43 6.11 -11.37
CA VAL A 98 -17.06 5.81 -12.76
C VAL A 98 -18.29 5.41 -13.58
N MET A 99 -19.15 4.52 -13.05
CA MET A 99 -20.39 4.11 -13.74
C MET A 99 -21.36 5.28 -13.95
N LEU A 100 -21.49 6.18 -12.96
CA LEU A 100 -22.36 7.36 -13.08
C LEU A 100 -21.83 8.38 -14.12
N LYS A 101 -20.52 8.51 -14.26
CA LYS A 101 -19.90 9.42 -15.26
C LYS A 101 -19.93 8.85 -16.68
N LEU A 102 -20.03 7.53 -16.84
CA LEU A 102 -19.95 6.82 -18.13
C LEU A 102 -21.30 6.20 -18.54
N ASN A 103 -22.40 6.98 -18.43
CA ASN A 103 -23.75 6.61 -18.87
C ASN A 103 -24.26 5.23 -18.36
N GLY A 104 -23.84 4.79 -17.16
CA GLY A 104 -24.35 3.55 -16.56
C GLY A 104 -23.77 2.29 -17.20
N LEU A 105 -24.60 1.36 -17.68
CA LEU A 105 -24.14 0.06 -18.20
C LEU A 105 -23.34 0.15 -19.50
N ASP A 106 -23.45 1.26 -20.24
CA ASP A 106 -22.60 1.55 -21.41
C ASP A 106 -21.13 1.80 -21.04
N THR A 107 -20.84 1.96 -19.74
CA THR A 107 -19.47 1.95 -19.20
C THR A 107 -18.71 0.69 -19.61
N PHE A 108 -19.36 -0.48 -19.55
CA PHE A 108 -18.72 -1.74 -19.91
C PHE A 108 -18.38 -1.80 -21.41
N HIS A 109 -19.25 -1.25 -22.25
CA HIS A 109 -19.02 -1.18 -23.70
C HIS A 109 -17.89 -0.19 -24.05
N THR A 110 -17.90 0.98 -23.42
CA THR A 110 -16.87 2.03 -23.60
C THR A 110 -15.49 1.55 -23.14
N ILE A 111 -15.42 0.84 -22.01
CA ILE A 111 -14.17 0.27 -21.51
C ILE A 111 -13.68 -0.89 -22.40
N ALA A 112 -14.59 -1.71 -22.92
CA ALA A 112 -14.28 -2.79 -23.87
C ALA A 112 -13.73 -2.25 -25.20
N GLU A 113 -14.27 -1.13 -25.69
CA GLU A 113 -13.83 -0.49 -26.93
C GLU A 113 -12.46 0.19 -26.81
N MET A 114 -12.15 0.80 -25.65
CA MET A 114 -10.84 1.42 -25.43
C MET A 114 -9.69 0.40 -25.46
N LYS A 115 -9.93 -0.81 -24.95
CA LYS A 115 -9.06 -1.99 -25.09
C LYS A 115 -9.86 -3.22 -24.64
N PRO A 116 -10.02 -4.27 -25.47
CA PRO A 116 -10.76 -5.49 -25.11
C PRO A 116 -10.11 -6.31 -23.96
N THR A 117 -9.00 -5.80 -23.44
CA THR A 117 -8.17 -6.34 -22.36
C THR A 117 -8.56 -5.82 -20.98
N ASN A 118 -9.22 -4.66 -20.89
CA ASN A 118 -9.47 -3.99 -19.60
C ASN A 118 -10.53 -4.69 -18.74
N LEU A 119 -11.34 -5.56 -19.34
CA LEU A 119 -12.37 -6.36 -18.68
C LEU A 119 -11.91 -7.79 -18.38
N ASP A 120 -10.70 -8.15 -18.82
CA ASP A 120 -10.15 -9.48 -18.62
C ASP A 120 -9.50 -9.56 -17.24
N LEU A 121 -10.26 -10.07 -16.27
CA LEU A 121 -9.87 -10.22 -14.87
C LEU A 121 -8.60 -11.08 -14.68
N PHE A 122 -8.22 -11.86 -15.69
CA PHE A 122 -7.08 -12.77 -15.64
C PHE A 122 -5.86 -12.29 -16.43
N LYS A 123 -5.93 -11.10 -17.04
CA LYS A 123 -4.81 -10.62 -17.84
C LYS A 123 -3.75 -9.94 -16.97
N GLY A 124 -2.55 -10.52 -16.98
CA GLY A 124 -1.45 -10.15 -16.09
C GLY A 124 -1.27 -11.12 -14.91
N THR A 125 -2.19 -12.07 -14.74
CA THR A 125 -2.08 -13.12 -13.75
C THR A 125 -1.23 -14.26 -14.32
N THR A 126 -0.14 -14.61 -13.63
CA THR A 126 0.66 -15.79 -13.97
C THR A 126 -0.05 -17.05 -13.46
N VAL A 127 0.23 -18.22 -14.03
CA VAL A 127 -0.35 -19.51 -13.56
C VAL A 127 -0.09 -19.75 -12.06
N ILE A 128 1.03 -19.24 -11.54
CA ILE A 128 1.39 -19.25 -10.11
C ILE A 128 0.56 -18.25 -9.27
N GLY A 129 -0.03 -17.21 -9.88
CA GLY A 129 -0.91 -16.26 -9.20
C GLY A 129 -2.38 -16.68 -9.17
N ILE A 130 -2.74 -17.74 -9.90
CA ILE A 130 -4.12 -18.29 -9.97
C ILE A 130 -4.24 -19.60 -9.15
N ILE A 131 -3.17 -20.40 -9.08
CA ILE A 131 -3.07 -21.64 -8.27
C ILE A 131 -2.51 -21.30 -6.90
#